data_AF-A0A9N8ES09-F1
#
_entry.id   AF-A0A9N8ES09-F1
#
_cell.length_a   1.000
_cell.length_b   1.000
_cell.length_c   1.000
_cell.angle_alpha   90.00
_cell.angle_beta   90.00
_cell.angle_gamma   90.00
#
_symmetry.space_group_name_H-M   'P 1'
#
loop_
_entity.id
_entity.type
_entity.pdbx_description
1 polymer ?
#
loop_
_entity_poly.entity_id
_entity_poly.type
_entity_poly.pdbx_seq_one_letter_code
_entity_poly.pdbx_strand_id
1 'polypeptide(L)'
;MSSSNNNTTVNMGSPVDTVKKTKQGHSFLGCLCDMRRAVIMLDTLGMIGSIIALVAVIIYDKYGTEEDKKALMLENYDFGALIAIYSAVIICHLSAIIGAITFTICPILITILMNITYAVIAGLDKNWIGLGVYIFLLYPHVFLCNELAKGIMTKENYRSQERQSCCCV
;
A
#
# COMPACT_ATOMS: atom_id res chain seq x y z
N MET A 1 -73.65 -12.51 24.49
CA MET A 1 -72.69 -11.68 23.74
C MET A 1 -71.35 -12.41 23.75
N SER A 2 -70.96 -13.01 22.62
CA SER A 2 -69.76 -13.84 22.50
C SER A 2 -68.64 -13.00 21.91
N SER A 3 -67.53 -12.87 22.65
CA SER A 3 -66.37 -12.07 22.24
C SER A 3 -65.41 -12.98 21.45
N SER A 4 -65.27 -12.72 20.15
CA SER A 4 -64.39 -13.45 19.24
C SER A 4 -62.99 -12.81 19.27
N ASN A 5 -62.02 -13.52 19.85
CA ASN A 5 -60.61 -13.17 19.82
C ASN A 5 -59.96 -13.73 18.54
N ASN A 6 -59.73 -12.87 17.55
CA ASN A 6 -58.94 -13.21 16.37
C ASN A 6 -57.46 -12.86 16.61
N ASN A 7 -56.70 -13.82 17.13
CA ASN A 7 -55.24 -13.77 17.12
C ASN A 7 -54.75 -14.04 15.70
N THR A 8 -54.38 -12.96 15.01
CA THR A 8 -53.73 -13.04 13.70
C THR A 8 -52.23 -13.11 13.94
N THR A 9 -51.65 -14.32 13.86
CA THR A 9 -50.20 -14.51 13.86
C THR A 9 -49.65 -14.06 12.50
N VAL A 10 -49.08 -12.85 12.47
CA VAL A 10 -48.34 -12.37 11.30
C VAL A 10 -47.04 -13.17 11.22
N ASN A 11 -47.00 -14.10 10.28
CA ASN A 11 -45.81 -14.87 9.96
C ASN A 11 -44.79 -13.95 9.29
N MET A 12 -43.82 -13.44 10.06
CA MET A 12 -42.65 -12.70 9.59
C MET A 12 -41.72 -13.67 8.84
N GLY A 13 -42.13 -14.09 7.64
CA GLY A 13 -41.21 -14.60 6.65
C GLY A 13 -40.23 -13.48 6.33
N SER A 14 -39.05 -13.52 6.96
CA SER A 14 -37.99 -12.55 6.68
C SER A 14 -37.69 -12.60 5.18
N PRO A 15 -37.78 -11.48 4.45
CA PRO A 15 -37.28 -11.44 3.10
C PRO A 15 -35.77 -11.66 3.22
N VAL A 16 -35.33 -12.85 2.80
CA VAL A 16 -33.93 -13.11 2.48
C VAL A 16 -33.68 -12.34 1.18
N ASP A 17 -33.59 -11.03 1.31
CA ASP A 17 -33.12 -10.14 0.28
C ASP A 17 -31.65 -10.48 0.05
N THR A 18 -31.44 -11.37 -0.91
CA THR A 18 -30.13 -11.65 -1.50
C THR A 18 -29.66 -10.46 -2.35
N VAL A 19 -29.73 -9.25 -1.78
CA VAL A 19 -29.07 -8.07 -2.34
C VAL A 19 -27.59 -8.41 -2.31
N LYS A 20 -27.05 -8.81 -3.46
CA LYS A 20 -25.62 -8.93 -3.69
C LYS A 20 -25.00 -7.61 -3.23
N LYS A 21 -24.36 -7.61 -2.06
CA LYS A 21 -23.62 -6.45 -1.58
C LYS A 21 -22.63 -6.09 -2.69
N THR A 22 -22.82 -4.93 -3.29
CA THR A 22 -21.93 -4.41 -4.30
C THR A 22 -20.57 -4.18 -3.66
N LYS A 23 -19.50 -4.65 -4.32
CA LYS A 23 -18.12 -4.46 -3.85
C LYS A 23 -17.90 -2.97 -3.58
N GLN A 24 -17.54 -2.61 -2.36
CA GLN A 24 -17.14 -1.25 -2.03
C GLN A 24 -15.60 -1.18 -2.12
N GLY A 25 -15.08 -0.19 -2.84
CA GLY A 25 -13.64 0.03 -3.00
C GLY A 25 -13.14 -0.18 -4.42
N HIS A 26 -12.05 0.50 -4.75
CA HIS A 26 -11.44 0.42 -6.08
C HIS A 26 -10.51 -0.79 -6.22
N SER A 27 -10.48 -1.37 -7.42
CA SER A 27 -9.51 -2.40 -7.80
C SER A 27 -8.26 -1.75 -8.38
N PHE A 28 -7.08 -2.29 -8.09
CA PHE A 28 -5.83 -1.90 -8.73
C PHE A 28 -5.41 -2.97 -9.74
N LEU A 29 -5.15 -2.57 -10.99
CA LEU A 29 -4.66 -3.44 -12.08
C LEU A 29 -5.44 -4.76 -12.32
N GLY A 30 -6.72 -4.83 -11.94
CA GLY A 30 -7.59 -5.99 -12.20
C GLY A 30 -7.28 -7.25 -11.38
N CYS A 31 -6.02 -7.51 -11.02
CA CYS A 31 -5.59 -8.65 -10.19
C CYS A 31 -5.41 -8.31 -8.70
N LEU A 32 -5.08 -7.06 -8.37
CA LEU A 32 -5.03 -6.60 -6.98
C LEU A 32 -6.44 -6.14 -6.62
N CYS A 33 -7.20 -7.10 -6.09
CA CYS A 33 -8.59 -6.96 -5.71
C CYS A 33 -8.85 -5.78 -4.72
N ASP A 34 -7.82 -5.23 -4.06
CA ASP A 34 -7.91 -4.15 -3.08
C ASP A 34 -6.61 -3.31 -3.02
N MET A 35 -6.75 -1.99 -2.88
CA MET A 35 -5.66 -1.02 -2.61
C MET A 35 -4.81 -1.39 -1.40
N ARG A 36 -5.40 -1.91 -0.32
CA ARG A 36 -4.63 -2.36 0.85
C ARG A 36 -3.64 -3.45 0.50
N ARG A 37 -4.09 -4.46 -0.28
CA ARG A 37 -3.22 -5.54 -0.76
C ARG A 37 -2.18 -5.02 -1.75
N ALA A 38 -2.54 -4.06 -2.59
CA ALA A 38 -1.61 -3.41 -3.50
C ALA A 38 -0.48 -2.70 -2.75
N VAL A 39 -0.79 -1.89 -1.73
CA VAL A 39 0.21 -1.23 -0.87
C VAL A 39 1.12 -2.27 -0.21
N ILE A 40 0.55 -3.29 0.45
CA ILE A 40 1.36 -4.34 1.10
C ILE A 40 2.31 -5.02 0.11
N MET A 41 1.83 -5.38 -1.09
CA MET A 41 2.66 -6.03 -2.10
C MET A 41 3.76 -5.11 -2.64
N LEU A 42 3.41 -3.88 -3.00
CA LEU A 42 4.35 -2.93 -3.58
C LEU A 42 5.42 -2.48 -2.59
N ASP A 43 5.06 -2.20 -1.33
CA ASP A 43 6.03 -1.90 -0.28
C ASP A 43 6.90 -3.10 0.09
N THR A 44 6.36 -4.32 0.04
CA THR A 44 7.17 -5.53 0.23
C THR A 44 8.24 -5.64 -0.86
N LEU A 45 7.87 -5.42 -2.12
CA LEU A 45 8.82 -5.44 -3.24
C LEU A 45 9.83 -4.30 -3.15
N GLY A 46 9.39 -3.08 -2.81
CA GLY A 46 10.24 -1.92 -2.60
C GLY A 46 11.24 -2.13 -1.46
N MET A 47 10.80 -2.73 -0.35
CA MET A 47 11.64 -3.10 0.79
C MET A 47 12.71 -4.13 0.37
N ILE A 48 12.34 -5.19 -0.35
CA ILE A 48 13.30 -6.18 -0.87
C ILE A 48 14.34 -5.51 -1.78
N GLY A 49 13.89 -4.66 -2.72
CA GLY A 49 14.78 -3.91 -3.59
C GLY A 49 15.76 -3.02 -2.81
N SER A 50 15.27 -2.35 -1.76
CA SER A 50 16.08 -1.49 -0.89
C SER A 50 17.12 -2.28 -0.09
N ILE A 51 16.76 -3.49 0.38
CA ILE A 51 17.71 -4.40 1.04
C ILE A 51 18.80 -4.85 0.07
N ILE A 52 18.44 -5.23 -1.15
CA ILE A 52 19.41 -5.62 -2.19
C ILE A 52 20.35 -4.45 -2.50
N ALA A 53 19.83 -3.24 -2.66
CA ALA A 53 20.62 -2.04 -2.91
C ALA A 53 21.58 -1.73 -1.75
N LEU A 54 21.12 -1.84 -0.50
CA LEU A 54 21.96 -1.67 0.68
C LEU A 54 23.09 -2.69 0.73
N VAL A 55 22.79 -3.97 0.48
CA VAL A 55 23.80 -5.04 0.42
C VAL A 55 24.81 -4.79 -0.69
N ALA A 56 24.36 -4.34 -1.86
CA ALA A 56 25.25 -3.98 -2.97
C ALA A 56 26.22 -2.87 -2.55
N VAL A 57 25.71 -1.78 -1.94
CA VAL A 57 26.55 -0.68 -1.42
C VAL A 57 27.64 -1.20 -0.47
N ILE A 58 27.29 -2.09 0.44
CA ILE A 58 28.25 -2.69 1.39
C ILE A 58 29.30 -3.57 0.68
N ILE A 59 28.89 -4.36 -0.32
CA ILE A 59 29.79 -5.23 -1.08
C ILE A 59 30.78 -4.39 -1.90
N TYR A 60 30.31 -3.34 -2.57
CA TYR A 60 31.15 -2.47 -3.39
C TYR A 60 32.14 -1.64 -2.56
N ASP A 61 31.74 -1.18 -1.37
CA ASP A 61 32.68 -0.51 -0.46
C ASP A 61 33.82 -1.44 -0.04
N LYS A 62 33.48 -2.70 0.29
CA LYS A 62 34.45 -3.68 0.79
C LYS A 62 35.35 -4.28 -0.27
N TYR A 63 34.82 -4.56 -1.46
CA TYR A 63 35.50 -5.35 -2.49
C TYR A 63 35.63 -4.64 -3.83
N GLY A 64 34.96 -3.51 -4.04
CA GLY A 64 35.00 -2.76 -5.29
C GLY A 64 36.35 -2.08 -5.51
N THR A 65 36.74 -1.94 -6.76
CA THR A 65 37.87 -1.09 -7.14
C THR A 65 37.54 0.37 -6.89
N GLU A 66 38.56 1.24 -6.86
CA GLU A 66 38.33 2.69 -6.73
C GLU A 66 37.52 3.27 -7.90
N GLU A 67 37.58 2.63 -9.08
CA GLU A 67 36.74 2.97 -10.22
C GLU A 67 35.27 2.55 -9.98
N ASP A 68 35.04 1.34 -9.47
CA ASP A 68 33.70 0.84 -9.13
C ASP A 68 33.04 1.70 -8.05
N LYS A 69 33.82 2.08 -7.03
CA LYS A 69 33.35 2.96 -5.95
C LYS A 69 32.94 4.32 -6.51
N LYS A 70 33.71 4.93 -7.43
CA LYS A 70 33.32 6.20 -8.06
C LYS A 70 32.09 6.07 -8.96
N ALA A 71 31.89 4.93 -9.62
CA ALA A 71 30.72 4.70 -10.43
C ALA A 71 29.44 4.52 -9.59
N LEU A 72 29.56 3.92 -8.40
CA LEU A 72 28.42 3.67 -7.50
C LEU A 72 28.13 4.83 -6.56
N MET A 73 29.17 5.46 -6.02
CA MET A 73 29.05 6.67 -5.23
C MET A 73 28.68 7.77 -6.22
N LEU A 74 27.39 8.13 -6.28
CA LEU A 74 26.97 9.43 -6.81
C LEU A 74 27.98 10.45 -6.28
N GLU A 75 28.67 11.19 -7.16
CA GLU A 75 29.94 11.92 -6.88
C GLU A 75 29.93 12.82 -5.63
N ASN A 76 28.77 13.02 -5.01
CA ASN A 76 28.51 13.90 -3.88
C ASN A 76 28.05 13.21 -2.58
N TYR A 77 27.89 11.88 -2.54
CA TYR A 77 27.41 11.17 -1.35
C TYR A 77 28.49 10.32 -0.70
N ASP A 78 28.70 10.56 0.60
CA ASP A 78 29.51 9.69 1.45
C ASP A 78 28.82 8.32 1.63
N PHE A 79 29.62 7.26 1.78
CA PHE A 79 29.18 5.89 2.04
C PHE A 79 28.19 5.83 3.22
N GLY A 80 28.51 6.52 4.31
CA GLY A 80 27.65 6.60 5.48
C GLY A 80 26.27 7.21 5.17
N ALA A 81 26.23 8.20 4.28
CA ALA A 81 24.98 8.82 3.84
C ALA A 81 24.13 7.85 3.01
N LEU A 82 24.74 7.07 2.11
CA LEU A 82 24.02 6.06 1.33
C LEU A 82 23.40 4.97 2.23
N ILE A 83 24.14 4.47 3.21
CA ILE A 83 23.61 3.50 4.19
C ILE A 83 22.41 4.09 4.94
N ALA A 84 22.53 5.34 5.40
CA ALA A 84 21.45 6.01 6.13
C ALA A 84 20.21 6.19 5.26
N ILE A 85 20.37 6.58 3.99
CA ILE A 85 19.27 6.73 3.02
C ILE A 85 18.55 5.40 2.82
N TYR A 86 19.26 4.32 2.47
CA TYR A 86 18.60 3.02 2.24
C TYR A 86 17.94 2.47 3.50
N SER A 87 18.55 2.67 4.66
CA SER A 87 17.96 2.29 5.94
C SER A 87 16.66 3.06 6.22
N ALA A 88 16.63 4.37 5.94
CA ALA A 88 15.42 5.19 6.06
C ALA A 88 14.32 4.73 5.10
N VAL A 89 14.67 4.37 3.86
CA VAL A 89 13.73 3.83 2.86
C VAL A 89 13.11 2.51 3.33
N ILE A 90 13.92 1.59 3.86
CA ILE A 90 13.43 0.31 4.43
C ILE A 90 12.42 0.58 5.56
N ILE A 91 12.72 1.52 6.47
CA ILE A 91 11.83 1.91 7.56
C ILE A 91 10.52 2.51 7.01
N CYS A 92 10.59 3.34 5.97
CA CYS A 92 9.40 3.91 5.33
C CYS A 92 8.49 2.81 4.75
N HIS A 93 9.03 1.87 3.98
CA HIS A 93 8.26 0.74 3.46
C HIS A 93 7.62 -0.10 4.58
N LEU A 94 8.38 -0.39 5.64
CA LEU A 94 7.85 -1.09 6.81
C LEU A 94 6.69 -0.32 7.46
N SER A 95 6.81 1.01 7.57
CA SER A 95 5.76 1.85 8.14
C SER A 95 4.47 1.83 7.31
N ALA A 96 4.56 1.88 5.97
CA ALA A 96 3.40 1.74 5.09
C ALA A 96 2.74 0.37 5.22
N ILE A 97 3.51 -0.72 5.30
CA ILE A 97 2.98 -2.07 5.54
C ILE A 97 2.23 -2.13 6.88
N ILE A 98 2.81 -1.58 7.95
CA ILE A 98 2.16 -1.52 9.27
C ILE A 98 0.88 -0.67 9.20
N GLY A 99 0.91 0.48 8.53
CA GLY A 99 -0.25 1.35 8.32
C GLY A 99 -1.39 0.63 7.59
N ALA A 100 -1.05 -0.07 6.50
CA ALA A 100 -2.01 -0.86 5.72
C ALA A 100 -2.58 -2.04 6.53
N ILE A 101 -1.79 -2.71 7.37
CA ILE A 101 -2.27 -3.81 8.22
C ILE A 101 -3.16 -3.30 9.36
N THR A 102 -2.81 -2.16 9.96
CA THR A 102 -3.49 -1.59 11.13
C THR A 102 -4.63 -0.63 10.77
N PHE A 103 -4.87 -0.38 9.47
CA PHE A 103 -5.84 0.61 8.99
C PHE A 103 -5.57 2.02 9.53
N THR A 104 -4.29 2.38 9.69
CA THR A 104 -3.86 3.70 10.18
C THR A 104 -3.26 4.53 9.05
N ILE A 105 -3.70 5.78 8.90
CA ILE A 105 -3.31 6.66 7.79
C ILE A 105 -1.89 7.22 7.99
N CYS A 106 -1.52 7.60 9.22
CA CYS A 106 -0.27 8.31 9.48
C CYS A 106 0.99 7.59 8.96
N PRO A 107 1.19 6.27 9.17
CA PRO A 107 2.36 5.59 8.64
C PRO A 107 2.40 5.54 7.11
N ILE A 108 1.24 5.48 6.45
CA ILE A 108 1.14 5.46 4.97
C ILE A 108 1.54 6.83 4.39
N LEU A 109 1.20 7.92 5.10
CA LEU A 109 1.58 9.28 4.67
C LEU A 109 3.09 9.48 4.58
N ILE A 110 3.86 8.82 5.44
CA ILE A 110 5.34 8.90 5.42
C ILE A 110 5.86 8.40 4.07
N THR A 111 5.39 7.25 3.60
CA THR A 111 5.77 6.69 2.30
C THR A 111 5.25 7.51 1.12
N ILE A 112 4.08 8.13 1.23
CA ILE A 112 3.58 9.09 0.23
C ILE A 112 4.54 10.27 0.07
N LEU A 113 4.97 10.89 1.18
CA LEU A 113 5.89 12.02 1.15
C LEU A 113 7.26 11.62 0.58
N MET A 114 7.74 10.42 0.91
CA MET A 114 8.99 9.88 0.34
C MET A 114 8.85 9.67 -1.18
N ASN A 115 7.77 9.05 -1.65
CA ASN A 115 7.52 8.84 -3.09
C ASN A 115 7.38 10.16 -3.86
N ILE A 116 6.76 11.18 -3.27
CA ILE A 116 6.70 12.53 -3.87
C ILE A 116 8.11 13.12 -3.98
N THR A 117 8.91 13.00 -2.92
CA THR A 117 10.31 13.48 -2.93
C THR A 117 11.12 12.81 -4.04
N TYR A 118 11.01 11.48 -4.19
CA TYR A 118 11.69 10.76 -5.26
C TYR A 118 11.15 11.07 -6.65
N ALA A 119 9.84 11.26 -6.81
CA ALA A 119 9.26 11.71 -8.06
C ALA A 119 9.82 13.08 -8.48
N VAL A 120 9.93 14.02 -7.54
CA VAL A 120 10.52 15.34 -7.79
C VAL A 120 11.98 15.22 -8.22
N ILE A 121 12.80 14.46 -7.48
CA ILE A 121 14.21 14.22 -7.82
C ILE A 121 14.34 13.61 -9.22
N ALA A 122 13.57 12.55 -9.52
CA ALA A 122 13.58 11.92 -10.84
C ALA A 122 13.17 12.88 -11.97
N GLY A 123 12.21 13.78 -11.70
CA GLY A 123 11.81 14.83 -12.64
C GLY A 123 12.92 15.86 -12.88
N LEU A 124 13.62 16.29 -11.83
CA LEU A 124 14.75 17.21 -11.92
C LEU A 124 15.93 16.59 -12.69
N ASP A 125 16.18 15.30 -12.47
CA ASP A 125 17.20 14.51 -13.18
C ASP A 125 16.79 14.13 -14.60
N LYS A 126 15.60 14.57 -15.06
CA LYS A 126 15.00 14.22 -16.36
C LYS A 126 14.86 12.71 -16.59
N ASN A 127 14.78 11.93 -15.51
CA ASN A 127 14.54 10.50 -15.52
C ASN A 127 13.03 10.24 -15.59
N TRP A 128 12.46 10.37 -16.79
CA TRP A 128 11.01 10.20 -17.02
C TRP A 128 10.49 8.80 -16.65
N ILE A 129 11.33 7.78 -16.79
CA ILE A 129 10.99 6.40 -16.40
C ILE A 129 10.84 6.32 -14.89
N GLY A 130 11.83 6.81 -14.15
CA GLY A 130 11.80 6.88 -12.68
C GLY A 130 10.60 7.68 -12.18
N LEU A 131 10.35 8.85 -12.78
CA LEU A 131 9.18 9.68 -12.47
C LEU A 131 7.87 8.90 -12.66
N GLY A 132 7.72 8.21 -13.79
CA GLY A 132 6.54 7.39 -14.07
C GLY A 132 6.34 6.27 -13.05
N VAL A 133 7.43 5.60 -12.65
CA VAL A 133 7.41 4.55 -11.61
C VAL A 133 6.95 5.12 -10.27
N TYR A 134 7.51 6.25 -9.82
CA TYR A 134 7.13 6.84 -8.53
C TYR A 134 5.68 7.35 -8.51
N ILE A 135 5.20 7.95 -9.61
CA ILE A 135 3.79 8.34 -9.75
C ILE A 135 2.87 7.11 -9.69
N PHE A 136 3.26 6.03 -10.37
CA PHE A 136 2.50 4.78 -10.36
C PHE A 136 2.45 4.16 -8.96
N LEU A 137 3.57 4.15 -8.22
CA LEU A 137 3.64 3.65 -6.85
C LEU A 137 2.86 4.54 -5.86
N LEU A 138 2.74 5.83 -6.14
CA LEU A 138 1.99 6.78 -5.31
C LEU A 138 0.48 6.50 -5.33
N TYR A 139 -0.04 6.04 -6.47
CA TYR A 139 -1.48 5.83 -6.67
C TYR A 139 -2.16 4.96 -5.59
N PRO A 140 -1.73 3.72 -5.32
CA PRO A 140 -2.41 2.85 -4.34
C PRO A 140 -2.33 3.40 -2.92
N HIS A 141 -1.26 4.12 -2.58
CA HIS A 141 -1.13 4.76 -1.27
C HIS A 141 -2.14 5.89 -1.06
N VAL A 142 -2.21 6.81 -2.02
CA VAL A 142 -3.16 7.94 -1.97
C VAL A 142 -4.59 7.43 -1.95
N PHE A 143 -4.88 6.42 -2.77
CA PHE A 143 -6.22 5.84 -2.83
C PHE A 143 -6.59 5.13 -1.52
N LEU A 144 -5.69 4.35 -0.95
CA LEU A 144 -5.89 3.70 0.35
C LEU A 144 -6.14 4.74 1.45
N CYS A 145 -5.35 5.83 1.52
CA CYS A 145 -5.58 6.90 2.48
C CYS A 145 -6.97 7.54 2.32
N ASN A 146 -7.42 7.77 1.09
CA ASN A 146 -8.75 8.30 0.80
C ASN A 146 -9.88 7.32 1.21
N GLU A 147 -9.70 6.02 1.01
CA GLU A 147 -10.68 4.99 1.44
C GLU A 147 -10.74 4.86 2.97
N LEU A 148 -9.59 4.91 3.65
CA LEU A 148 -9.51 4.92 5.11
C LEU A 148 -10.15 6.19 5.69
N ALA A 149 -9.86 7.36 5.12
CA ALA A 149 -10.38 8.64 5.60
C ALA A 149 -11.91 8.75 5.44
N LYS A 150 -12.46 8.15 4.39
CA LYS A 150 -13.92 8.10 4.16
C LYS A 150 -14.63 7.01 4.98
N GLY A 151 -13.89 6.18 5.72
CA GLY A 151 -14.47 5.03 6.42
C GLY A 151 -15.05 3.97 5.47
N ILE A 152 -14.68 4.00 4.18
CA ILE A 152 -15.09 2.96 3.21
C ILE A 152 -14.43 1.64 3.62
N MET A 153 -13.16 1.72 4.03
CA MET A 153 -12.37 0.59 4.45
C MET A 153 -12.07 0.67 5.95
N THR A 154 -12.84 -0.06 6.76
CA THR A 154 -12.56 -0.26 8.19
C THR A 154 -12.25 -1.72 8.46
N LYS A 155 -11.68 -2.02 9.63
CA LYS A 155 -11.38 -3.39 10.05
C LYS A 155 -12.62 -4.29 10.08
N GLU A 156 -13.77 -3.73 10.45
CA GLU A 156 -15.06 -4.41 10.51
C GLU A 156 -15.64 -4.65 9.11
N ASN A 157 -15.65 -3.60 8.27
CA ASN A 157 -16.20 -3.69 6.92
C ASN A 157 -15.35 -4.64 6.05
N TYR A 158 -14.04 -4.54 6.18
CA TYR A 158 -13.07 -5.31 5.40
C TYR A 158 -13.24 -6.83 5.59
N ARG A 159 -13.44 -7.30 6.83
CA ARG A 159 -13.68 -8.73 7.10
C ARG A 159 -14.92 -9.28 6.38
N SER A 160 -15.94 -8.44 6.22
CA SER A 160 -17.17 -8.84 5.54
C SER A 160 -16.99 -8.87 4.01
N GLN A 161 -16.14 -8.00 3.47
CA GLN A 161 -15.86 -7.88 2.04
C GLN A 161 -14.80 -8.85 1.52
N GLU A 162 -13.83 -9.26 2.34
CA GLU A 162 -12.82 -10.25 1.92
C GLU A 162 -13.44 -11.56 1.43
N ARG A 163 -14.53 -12.00 2.08
CA ARG A 163 -15.27 -13.20 1.68
C ARG A 163 -15.89 -13.10 0.28
N GLN A 164 -16.04 -11.90 -0.25
CA GLN A 164 -16.67 -11.63 -1.54
C GLN A 164 -15.64 -11.27 -2.63
N SER A 165 -14.36 -11.15 -2.27
CA SER A 165 -13.31 -10.74 -3.19
C SER A 165 -12.88 -11.93 -4.04
N CYS A 166 -13.13 -11.85 -5.35
CA CYS A 166 -12.98 -12.91 -6.34
C CYS A 166 -11.57 -13.52 -6.49
N CYS A 167 -10.57 -12.98 -5.80
CA CYS A 167 -9.17 -13.44 -5.85
C CYS A 167 -8.82 -14.51 -4.78
N CYS A 168 -9.76 -14.89 -3.91
CA CYS A 168 -9.58 -15.97 -2.93
C CYS A 168 -10.72 -16.99 -3.10
N VAL A 169 -10.61 -17.83 -4.13
CA VAL A 169 -11.33 -19.12 -4.23
C VAL A 169 -10.40 -20.21 -3.74
#